data_AF-A0A973SUQ7-F1
#
_entry.id   AF-A0A973SUQ7-F1
#
_cell.length_a   1.000
_cell.length_b   1.000
_cell.length_c   1.000
_cell.angle_alpha   90.00
_cell.angle_beta   90.00
_cell.angle_gamma   90.00
#
_symmetry.space_group_name_H-M   'P 1'
#
loop_
_entity.id
_entity.type
_entity.pdbx_description
1 polymer ?
#
loop_
_entity_poly.entity_id
_entity_poly.type
_entity_poly.pdbx_seq_one_letter_code
_entity_poly.pdbx_strand_id
1 'polypeptide(L)'
;VHTVLAAGGVAAPIPADLPAEGAAELLSSCDARMLIATHDLADAAVAAADFSRVRQVITFGQAPAASDFRDLLTLEPTALPALDPVRQDALVLAGGERVTHTGLLARMAVLDERVRLTESDVVLATWAPDGGCDLVALIALAIARGALLVAANGLPAADLPGTRHDFGVTVLTAEPGTLERITPTHTPSPA
;
A
#
# COMPACT_ATOMS: atom_id res chain seq x y z
N VAL A 1 -1.00 5.72 -1.95
CA VAL A 1 -0.43 5.30 -3.26
C VAL A 1 -1.42 5.52 -4.40
N HIS A 2 -2.60 4.90 -4.39
CA HIS A 2 -3.52 4.88 -5.55
C HIS A 2 -3.97 6.26 -6.04
N THR A 3 -4.19 7.23 -5.14
CA THR A 3 -4.47 8.63 -5.51
C THR A 3 -3.31 9.27 -6.29
N VAL A 4 -2.06 8.99 -5.90
CA VAL A 4 -0.85 9.48 -6.59
C VAL A 4 -0.78 8.89 -8.00
N LEU A 5 -1.01 7.58 -8.12
CA LEU A 5 -1.02 6.90 -9.42
C LEU A 5 -2.11 7.44 -10.34
N ALA A 6 -3.32 7.66 -9.82
CA ALA A 6 -4.44 8.21 -10.58
C ALA A 6 -4.16 9.64 -11.06
N ALA A 7 -3.44 10.44 -10.28
CA ALA A 7 -2.99 11.78 -10.64
C ALA A 7 -1.79 11.80 -11.61
N GLY A 8 -1.30 10.63 -12.06
CA GLY A 8 -0.12 10.50 -12.92
C GLY A 8 1.21 10.75 -12.22
N GLY A 9 1.21 10.75 -10.89
CA GLY A 9 2.42 10.79 -10.09
C GLY A 9 3.05 9.40 -9.93
N VAL A 10 4.35 9.40 -9.60
CA VAL A 10 5.09 8.18 -9.25
C VAL A 10 5.13 8.07 -7.73
N ALA A 11 4.65 6.97 -7.16
CA ALA A 11 4.66 6.76 -5.72
C ALA A 11 5.95 6.03 -5.29
N ALA A 12 6.53 6.41 -4.16
CA ALA A 12 7.64 5.69 -3.54
C ALA A 12 7.20 5.22 -2.14
N PRO A 13 6.74 3.96 -1.99
CA PRO A 13 6.47 3.40 -0.67
C PRO A 13 7.76 3.38 0.16
N ILE A 14 7.69 3.89 1.39
CA ILE A 14 8.83 3.92 2.31
C ILE A 14 8.58 2.88 3.40
N PRO A 15 9.55 2.04 3.75
CA PRO A 15 9.44 1.13 4.89
C PRO A 15 9.14 1.92 6.17
N ALA A 16 8.17 1.45 6.97
CA ALA A 16 7.73 2.19 8.16
C ALA A 16 8.79 2.22 9.28
N ASP A 17 9.72 1.26 9.28
CA ASP A 17 10.83 1.13 10.21
C ASP A 17 12.13 1.81 9.74
N LEU A 18 12.11 2.46 8.56
CA LEU A 18 13.27 3.13 8.02
C LEU A 18 13.62 4.38 8.86
N PRO A 19 14.86 4.51 9.36
CA PRO A 19 15.28 5.71 10.08
C PRO A 19 15.18 6.97 9.20
N ALA A 20 14.98 8.13 9.83
CA ALA A 20 14.78 9.40 9.12
C ALA A 20 15.91 9.75 8.12
N GLU A 21 17.16 9.42 8.44
CA GLU A 21 18.32 9.61 7.54
C GLU A 21 18.20 8.74 6.28
N GLY A 22 17.92 7.44 6.44
CA GLY A 22 17.70 6.54 5.31
C GLY A 22 16.47 6.93 4.48
N ALA A 23 15.42 7.41 5.14
CA ALA A 23 14.25 7.96 4.45
C ALA A 23 14.62 9.23 3.65
N ALA A 24 15.42 10.14 4.20
CA ALA A 24 15.87 11.35 3.51
C ALA A 24 16.74 11.02 2.27
N GLU A 25 17.61 10.01 2.37
CA GLU A 25 18.39 9.51 1.23
C GLU A 25 17.49 8.94 0.14
N LEU A 26 16.53 8.09 0.50
CA LEU A 26 15.55 7.53 -0.43
C LEU A 26 14.75 8.64 -1.12
N LEU A 27 14.20 9.57 -0.35
CA LEU A 27 13.45 10.73 -0.85
C LEU A 27 14.28 11.58 -1.82
N SER A 28 15.57 11.77 -1.53
CA SER A 28 16.47 12.54 -2.39
C SER A 28 16.82 11.79 -3.67
N SER A 29 17.05 10.48 -3.58
CA SER A 29 17.38 9.63 -4.73
C SER A 29 16.23 9.50 -5.74
N CYS A 30 14.99 9.50 -5.27
CA CYS A 30 13.80 9.46 -6.12
C CYS A 30 13.26 10.86 -6.50
N ASP A 31 13.96 11.93 -6.08
CA ASP A 31 13.59 13.33 -6.28
C ASP A 31 12.16 13.64 -5.81
N ALA A 32 11.77 13.06 -4.67
CA ALA A 32 10.45 13.22 -4.08
C ALA A 32 10.14 14.71 -3.82
N ARG A 33 8.92 15.12 -4.19
CA ARG A 33 8.41 16.49 -3.99
C ARG A 33 7.45 16.61 -2.82
N MET A 34 6.80 15.50 -2.48
CA MET A 34 5.77 15.40 -1.46
C MET A 34 5.97 14.10 -0.68
N LEU A 35 5.74 14.17 0.63
CA LEU A 35 5.72 13.02 1.52
C LEU A 35 4.34 12.94 2.19
N ILE A 36 3.73 11.76 2.19
CA ILE A 36 2.46 11.49 2.87
C ILE A 36 2.72 10.48 3.99
N ALA A 37 2.36 10.83 5.22
CA ALA A 37 2.60 10.01 6.40
C ALA A 37 1.34 9.85 7.27
N THR A 38 1.26 8.78 8.05
CA THR A 38 0.28 8.66 9.13
C THR A 38 0.68 9.56 10.30
N HIS A 39 -0.27 9.89 11.18
CA HIS A 39 -0.03 10.79 12.31
C HIS A 39 1.12 10.32 13.21
N ASP A 40 1.23 9.02 13.48
CA ASP A 40 2.28 8.41 14.29
C ASP A 40 3.69 8.54 13.68
N LEU A 41 3.78 8.77 12.37
CA LEU A 41 5.03 8.96 11.64
C LEU A 41 5.31 10.43 11.30
N ALA A 42 4.48 11.37 11.77
CA ALA A 42 4.57 12.78 11.36
C ALA A 42 5.92 13.42 11.69
N ASP A 43 6.43 13.26 12.92
CA ASP A 43 7.71 13.84 13.33
C ASP A 43 8.89 13.26 12.54
N ALA A 44 8.87 11.95 12.30
CA ALA A 44 9.88 11.28 11.48
C ALA A 44 9.82 11.74 10.02
N ALA A 45 8.62 11.95 9.48
CA ALA A 45 8.41 12.44 8.13
C ALA A 45 8.91 13.88 7.95
N VAL A 46 8.64 14.76 8.92
CA VAL A 46 9.17 16.14 8.93
C VAL A 46 10.69 16.13 9.00
N ALA A 47 11.27 15.34 9.91
CA ALA A 47 12.73 15.21 10.02
C ALA A 47 13.36 14.72 8.72
N ALA A 48 12.79 13.70 8.07
CA ALA A 48 13.28 13.22 6.77
C ALA A 48 13.13 14.27 5.67
N ALA A 49 12.05 15.07 5.71
CA ALA A 49 11.83 16.16 4.76
C ALA A 49 12.89 17.26 4.90
N ASP A 50 13.26 17.65 6.13
CA ASP A 50 14.27 18.68 6.41
C ASP A 50 15.65 18.36 5.81
N PHE A 51 15.99 17.08 5.69
CA PHE A 51 17.24 16.60 5.09
C PHE A 51 17.11 16.19 3.62
N SER A 52 15.98 16.49 2.97
CA SER A 52 15.72 16.11 1.58
C SER A 52 15.26 17.30 0.72
N ARG A 53 14.74 17.01 -0.48
CA ARG A 53 14.14 18.01 -1.39
C ARG A 53 12.62 18.05 -1.32
N VAL A 54 12.02 17.33 -0.38
CA VAL A 54 10.56 17.34 -0.16
C VAL A 54 10.14 18.74 0.29
N ARG A 55 9.13 19.31 -0.37
CA ARG A 55 8.61 20.64 -0.05
C ARG A 55 7.29 20.62 0.69
N GLN A 56 6.64 19.46 0.71
CA GLN A 56 5.32 19.32 1.29
C GLN A 56 5.23 17.98 2.03
N VAL A 57 4.98 18.07 3.33
CA VAL A 57 4.64 16.92 4.17
C VAL A 57 3.14 16.99 4.45
N ILE A 58 2.45 15.88 4.17
CA ILE A 58 1.01 15.74 4.39
C ILE A 58 0.78 14.60 5.38
N THR A 59 -0.03 14.85 6.39
CA THR A 59 -0.29 13.87 7.45
C THR A 59 -1.77 13.49 7.54
N PHE A 60 -2.05 12.23 7.84
CA PHE A 60 -3.40 11.80 8.21
C PHE A 60 -3.71 12.24 9.65
N GLY A 61 -4.13 13.48 9.81
CA GLY A 61 -4.29 14.15 11.10
C GLY A 61 -3.39 15.38 11.21
N GLN A 62 -3.63 16.21 12.21
CA GLN A 62 -2.89 17.45 12.44
C GLN A 62 -1.52 17.16 13.05
N ALA A 63 -0.46 17.74 12.49
CA ALA A 63 0.89 17.69 13.02
C ALA A 63 1.64 19.02 12.75
N PRO A 64 2.52 19.47 13.65
CA PRO A 64 3.34 20.65 13.41
C PRO A 64 4.17 20.51 12.13
N ALA A 65 4.30 21.60 11.37
CA ALA A 65 5.06 21.65 10.11
C ALA A 65 4.59 20.69 8.99
N ALA A 66 3.40 20.11 9.11
CA ALA A 66 2.74 19.32 8.06
C ALA A 66 1.34 19.87 7.74
N SER A 67 0.86 19.63 6.52
CA SER A 67 -0.53 19.89 6.13
C SER A 67 -1.41 18.69 6.46
N ASP A 68 -2.66 18.92 6.87
CA ASP A 68 -3.60 17.81 7.09
C ASP A 68 -4.13 17.31 5.74
N PHE A 69 -4.17 15.99 5.58
CA PHE A 69 -4.75 15.34 4.40
C PHE A 69 -6.18 15.81 4.11
N ARG A 70 -6.97 16.16 5.14
CA ARG A 70 -8.34 16.66 4.97
C ARG A 70 -8.42 17.93 4.15
N ASP A 71 -7.37 18.76 4.16
CA ASP A 71 -7.33 19.99 3.38
C ASP A 71 -7.31 19.68 1.88
N LEU A 72 -6.72 18.55 1.46
CA LEU A 72 -6.75 18.10 0.07
C LEU A 72 -8.15 17.74 -0.43
N LEU A 73 -9.05 17.32 0.48
CA LEU A 73 -10.42 16.94 0.13
C LEU A 73 -11.31 18.15 -0.17
N THR A 74 -10.84 19.35 0.16
CA THR A 74 -11.53 20.61 -0.13
C THR A 74 -11.20 21.17 -1.51
N LEU A 75 -10.19 20.60 -2.17
CA LEU A 75 -9.76 21.02 -3.50
C LEU A 75 -10.79 20.61 -4.56
N GLU A 76 -10.99 21.46 -5.56
CA GLU A 76 -11.86 21.13 -6.69
C GLU A 76 -11.28 19.94 -7.49
N PRO A 77 -12.10 18.91 -7.80
CA PRO A 77 -11.65 17.80 -8.63
C PRO A 77 -11.18 18.29 -10.00
N THR A 78 -9.94 17.93 -10.35
CA THR A 78 -9.37 18.20 -11.68
C THR A 78 -9.47 16.96 -12.55
N ALA A 79 -9.56 17.13 -13.87
CA ALA A 79 -9.53 16.03 -14.81
C ALA A 79 -8.24 15.21 -14.64
N LEU A 80 -8.38 13.88 -14.61
CA LEU A 80 -7.23 12.98 -14.52
C LEU A 80 -6.42 13.01 -15.82
N PRO A 81 -5.08 12.95 -15.74
CA PRO A 81 -4.23 12.92 -16.92
C PRO A 81 -4.40 11.59 -17.69
N ALA A 82 -4.12 11.62 -19.00
CA ALA A 82 -3.93 10.40 -19.76
C ALA A 82 -2.56 9.79 -19.42
N LEU A 83 -2.53 8.47 -19.22
CA LEU A 83 -1.32 7.73 -18.85
C LEU A 83 -0.91 6.75 -19.96
N ASP A 84 0.37 6.68 -20.28
CA ASP A 84 1.00 5.61 -21.05
C ASP A 84 1.48 4.54 -20.06
N PRO A 85 0.76 3.41 -19.92
CA PRO A 85 1.04 2.44 -18.87
C PRO A 85 2.36 1.68 -19.10
N VAL A 86 2.88 1.68 -20.33
CA VAL A 86 4.09 0.96 -20.70
C VAL A 86 5.33 1.79 -20.40
N ARG A 87 5.25 3.11 -20.58
CA ARG A 87 6.41 4.01 -20.46
C ARG A 87 6.48 4.78 -19.16
N GLN A 88 5.35 5.09 -18.54
CA GLN A 88 5.34 5.88 -17.31
C GLN A 88 5.51 4.98 -16.09
N ASP A 89 6.41 5.41 -15.20
CA ASP A 89 6.61 4.80 -13.90
C ASP A 89 5.36 4.98 -13.03
N ALA A 90 4.93 3.90 -12.38
CA ALA A 90 3.95 3.94 -11.31
C ALA A 90 4.66 4.02 -9.95
N LEU A 91 5.73 3.26 -9.76
CA LEU A 91 6.43 3.14 -8.47
C LEU A 91 7.94 3.35 -8.60
N VAL A 92 8.54 3.89 -7.54
CA VAL A 92 9.98 3.74 -7.24
C VAL A 92 10.10 2.97 -5.93
N LEU A 93 10.69 1.78 -5.97
CA LEU A 93 10.84 0.92 -4.79
C LEU A 93 12.02 1.37 -3.93
N ALA A 94 12.09 0.92 -2.68
CA ALA A 94 13.17 1.31 -1.76
C ALA A 94 14.59 0.98 -2.27
N GLY A 95 14.74 -0.05 -3.11
CA GLY A 95 15.99 -0.39 -3.79
C GLY A 95 16.33 0.49 -5.00
N GLY A 96 15.52 1.51 -5.31
CA GLY A 96 15.67 2.39 -6.48
C GLY A 96 15.10 1.84 -7.78
N GLU A 97 14.56 0.62 -7.77
CA GLU A 97 13.89 0.02 -8.93
C GLU A 97 12.66 0.83 -9.33
N ARG A 98 12.50 1.07 -10.63
CA ARG A 98 11.36 1.77 -11.22
C ARG A 98 10.40 0.75 -11.82
N VAL A 99 9.14 0.81 -11.42
CA VAL A 99 8.08 -0.09 -11.89
C VAL A 99 7.06 0.71 -12.67
N THR A 100 6.85 0.35 -13.93
CA THR A 100 5.80 0.96 -14.79
C THR A 100 4.40 0.52 -14.37
N HIS A 101 3.35 1.18 -14.87
CA HIS A 101 1.99 0.71 -14.62
C HIS A 101 1.76 -0.72 -15.16
N THR A 102 2.31 -1.06 -16.33
CA THR A 102 2.29 -2.44 -16.84
C THR A 102 3.05 -3.40 -15.92
N GLY A 103 4.17 -2.98 -15.33
CA GLY A 103 4.89 -3.76 -14.32
C GLY A 103 4.04 -4.04 -13.08
N LEU A 104 3.33 -3.02 -12.56
CA LEU A 104 2.41 -3.18 -11.44
C LEU A 104 1.26 -4.14 -11.77
N LEU A 105 0.66 -4.02 -12.97
CA LEU A 105 -0.37 -4.94 -13.46
C LEU A 105 0.14 -6.37 -13.60
N ALA A 106 1.38 -6.56 -14.09
CA ALA A 106 2.01 -7.86 -14.16
C ALA A 106 2.19 -8.44 -12.75
N ARG A 107 2.60 -7.62 -11.77
CA ARG A 107 2.71 -8.09 -10.38
C ARG A 107 1.36 -8.48 -9.78
N MET A 108 0.30 -7.71 -10.04
CA MET A 108 -1.07 -8.07 -9.66
C MET A 108 -1.46 -9.43 -10.26
N ALA A 109 -1.16 -9.67 -11.54
CA ALA A 109 -1.48 -10.94 -12.20
C ALA A 109 -0.73 -12.13 -11.57
N VAL A 110 0.54 -11.95 -11.18
CA VAL A 110 1.31 -12.99 -10.47
C VAL A 110 0.69 -13.30 -9.11
N LEU A 111 0.28 -12.28 -8.34
CA LEU A 111 -0.40 -12.50 -7.06
C LEU A 111 -1.73 -13.25 -7.24
N ASP A 112 -2.48 -12.92 -8.29
CA ASP A 112 -3.81 -13.47 -8.56
C ASP A 112 -3.79 -14.89 -9.13
N GLU A 113 -2.66 -15.36 -9.68
CA GLU A 113 -2.56 -16.61 -10.46
C GLU A 113 -3.11 -17.83 -9.69
N ARG A 114 -2.79 -17.92 -8.41
CA ARG A 114 -3.18 -19.06 -7.56
C ARG A 114 -4.54 -18.90 -6.91
N VAL A 115 -4.88 -17.69 -6.48
CA VAL A 115 -6.08 -17.45 -5.68
C VAL A 115 -7.28 -17.10 -6.52
N ARG A 116 -7.09 -16.48 -7.70
CA ARG A 116 -8.14 -16.02 -8.63
C ARG A 116 -9.25 -15.28 -7.87
N LEU A 117 -8.90 -14.11 -7.36
CA LEU A 117 -9.80 -13.30 -6.55
C LEU A 117 -11.06 -12.91 -7.33
N THR A 118 -12.16 -12.92 -6.62
CA THR A 118 -13.50 -12.53 -7.04
C THR A 118 -14.07 -11.52 -6.06
N GLU A 119 -15.20 -10.92 -6.41
CA GLU A 119 -15.93 -9.97 -5.56
C GLU A 119 -16.47 -10.59 -4.26
N SER A 120 -16.56 -11.93 -4.19
CA SER A 120 -17.00 -12.66 -3.00
C SER A 120 -15.86 -12.94 -2.02
N ASP A 121 -14.62 -12.66 -2.40
CA ASP A 121 -13.46 -12.96 -1.57
C ASP A 121 -13.23 -11.87 -0.52
N VAL A 122 -12.92 -12.34 0.69
CA VAL A 122 -12.37 -11.53 1.78
C VAL A 122 -10.90 -11.90 1.96
N VAL A 123 -10.03 -10.91 1.77
CA VAL A 123 -8.57 -11.03 1.83
C VAL A 123 -8.06 -10.41 3.13
N LEU A 124 -7.40 -11.20 3.97
CA LEU A 124 -6.70 -10.69 5.15
C LEU A 124 -5.25 -10.34 4.78
N ALA A 125 -4.92 -9.04 4.81
CA ALA A 125 -3.58 -8.53 4.49
C ALA A 125 -2.79 -8.25 5.77
N THR A 126 -1.79 -9.09 6.03
CA THR A 126 -0.89 -9.04 7.20
C THR A 126 0.49 -8.49 6.87
N TRP A 127 0.82 -8.30 5.58
CA TRP A 127 2.10 -7.71 5.17
C TRP A 127 2.25 -6.27 5.65
N ALA A 128 3.46 -5.96 6.13
CA ALA A 128 3.86 -4.60 6.44
C ALA A 128 4.26 -3.83 5.16
N PRO A 129 4.16 -2.49 5.15
CA PRO A 129 4.79 -1.67 4.13
C PRO A 129 6.32 -1.81 4.24
N ASP A 130 6.92 -2.52 3.30
CA ASP A 130 8.36 -2.86 3.25
C ASP A 130 9.12 -2.05 2.19
N GLY A 131 8.48 -1.06 1.57
CA GLY A 131 9.03 -0.31 0.46
C GLY A 131 9.02 -1.05 -0.89
N GLY A 132 8.44 -2.26 -0.93
CA GLY A 132 8.28 -3.09 -2.11
C GLY A 132 6.96 -2.86 -2.86
N CYS A 133 6.76 -3.68 -3.90
CA CYS A 133 5.58 -3.60 -4.78
C CYS A 133 4.38 -4.43 -4.28
N ASP A 134 4.60 -5.40 -3.40
CA ASP A 134 3.64 -6.49 -3.18
C ASP A 134 2.38 -6.05 -2.46
N LEU A 135 2.50 -5.28 -1.37
CA LEU A 135 1.35 -4.73 -0.66
C LEU A 135 0.55 -3.78 -1.57
N VAL A 136 1.25 -2.96 -2.39
CA VAL A 136 0.60 -2.05 -3.34
C VAL A 136 -0.19 -2.83 -4.40
N ALA A 137 0.43 -3.87 -4.98
CA ALA A 137 -0.18 -4.74 -5.97
C ALA A 137 -1.37 -5.51 -5.38
N LEU A 138 -1.27 -6.00 -4.14
CA LEU A 138 -2.37 -6.67 -3.45
C LEU A 138 -3.59 -5.77 -3.26
N ILE A 139 -3.37 -4.54 -2.76
CA ILE A 139 -4.46 -3.57 -2.57
C ILE A 139 -5.09 -3.22 -3.92
N ALA A 140 -4.27 -2.97 -4.94
CA ALA A 140 -4.76 -2.69 -6.29
C ALA A 140 -5.56 -3.87 -6.88
N LEU A 141 -5.09 -5.11 -6.68
CA LEU A 141 -5.77 -6.31 -7.13
C LEU A 141 -7.13 -6.49 -6.43
N ALA A 142 -7.20 -6.32 -5.11
CA ALA A 142 -8.45 -6.43 -4.37
C ALA A 142 -9.48 -5.41 -4.87
N ILE A 143 -9.07 -4.15 -5.06
CA ILE A 143 -9.92 -3.09 -5.64
C ILE A 143 -10.39 -3.48 -7.05
N ALA A 144 -9.48 -3.94 -7.91
CA ALA A 144 -9.80 -4.28 -9.30
C ALA A 144 -10.74 -5.48 -9.43
N ARG A 145 -10.71 -6.41 -8.47
CA ARG A 145 -11.58 -7.59 -8.42
C ARG A 145 -12.88 -7.38 -7.63
N GLY A 146 -13.02 -6.24 -6.96
CA GLY A 146 -14.13 -5.97 -6.05
C GLY A 146 -14.10 -6.80 -4.76
N ALA A 147 -12.93 -7.34 -4.40
CA ALA A 147 -12.75 -8.13 -3.19
C ALA A 147 -12.63 -7.24 -1.94
N LEU A 148 -13.09 -7.73 -0.79
CA LEU A 148 -12.92 -7.03 0.48
C LEU A 148 -11.50 -7.26 1.01
N LEU A 149 -10.78 -6.19 1.33
CA LEU A 149 -9.48 -6.25 1.97
C LEU A 149 -9.60 -5.87 3.45
N VAL A 150 -9.16 -6.77 4.34
CA VAL A 150 -9.00 -6.51 5.77
C VAL A 150 -7.53 -6.22 6.04
N ALA A 151 -7.20 -4.96 6.29
CA ALA A 151 -5.84 -4.57 6.65
C ALA A 151 -5.56 -4.90 8.12
N ALA A 152 -4.62 -5.82 8.34
CA ALA A 152 -4.24 -6.32 9.66
C ALA A 152 -2.71 -6.43 9.77
N ASN A 153 -2.01 -5.39 9.30
CA ASN A 153 -0.55 -5.28 9.46
C ASN A 153 -0.18 -5.39 10.95
N GLY A 154 0.78 -6.26 11.27
CA GLY A 154 1.24 -6.47 12.64
C GLY A 154 0.28 -7.24 13.53
N LEU A 155 -0.76 -7.88 12.97
CA LEU A 155 -1.67 -8.75 13.73
C LEU A 155 -0.88 -9.88 14.40
N PRO A 156 -0.97 -10.04 15.73
CA PRO A 156 -0.34 -11.15 16.44
C PRO A 156 -0.84 -12.50 15.90
N ALA A 157 0.05 -13.49 15.78
CA ALA A 157 -0.33 -14.82 15.30
C ALA A 157 -1.44 -15.49 16.15
N ALA A 158 -1.53 -15.13 17.43
CA ALA A 158 -2.58 -15.61 18.33
C ALA A 158 -3.98 -15.09 17.96
N ASP A 159 -4.08 -13.90 17.35
CA ASP A 159 -5.35 -13.25 17.03
C ASP A 159 -5.84 -13.60 15.61
N LEU A 160 -4.93 -14.12 14.77
CA LEU A 160 -5.20 -14.48 13.36
C LEU A 160 -6.40 -15.43 13.18
N PRO A 161 -6.59 -16.50 13.99
CA PRO A 161 -7.77 -17.35 13.87
C PRO A 161 -9.09 -16.62 14.15
N GLY A 162 -9.10 -15.72 15.15
CA GLY A 162 -10.27 -14.92 15.51
C GLY A 162 -10.63 -13.95 14.40
N THR A 163 -9.66 -13.15 13.95
CA THR A 163 -9.86 -12.22 12.82
C THR A 163 -10.31 -12.95 11.55
N ARG A 164 -9.73 -14.13 11.27
CA ARG A 164 -10.16 -14.96 10.13
C ARG A 164 -11.63 -15.37 10.24
N HIS A 165 -12.08 -15.75 11.42
CA HIS A 165 -13.47 -16.15 11.65
C HIS A 165 -14.41 -14.95 11.53
N ASP A 166 -14.11 -13.86 12.23
CA ASP A 166 -14.99 -12.68 12.36
C ASP A 166 -15.26 -12.00 11.02
N PHE A 167 -14.25 -11.96 10.14
CA PHE A 167 -14.38 -11.36 8.82
C PHE A 167 -14.70 -12.35 7.70
N GLY A 168 -14.85 -13.65 8.00
CA GLY A 168 -15.12 -14.68 6.98
C GLY A 168 -14.01 -14.76 5.93
N VAL A 169 -12.74 -14.70 6.36
CA VAL A 169 -11.58 -14.61 5.46
C VAL A 169 -11.49 -15.85 4.57
N THR A 170 -11.35 -15.60 3.28
CA THR A 170 -11.25 -16.62 2.21
C THR A 170 -9.83 -16.73 1.63
N VAL A 171 -9.02 -15.68 1.79
CA VAL A 171 -7.64 -15.61 1.30
C VAL A 171 -6.78 -14.90 2.35
N LEU A 172 -5.59 -15.43 2.63
CA LEU A 172 -4.60 -14.76 3.48
C LEU A 172 -3.34 -14.40 2.70
N THR A 173 -2.66 -13.36 3.15
CA THR A 173 -1.24 -13.16 2.85
C THR A 173 -0.39 -14.12 3.68
N ALA A 174 0.47 -14.89 3.02
CA ALA A 174 1.46 -15.75 3.65
C ALA A 174 2.81 -15.00 3.74
N GLU A 175 3.90 -15.60 3.27
CA GLU A 175 5.16 -14.88 3.04
C GLU A 175 4.97 -13.71 2.05
N PRO A 176 5.79 -12.64 2.12
CA PRO A 176 5.73 -11.53 1.19
C PRO A 176 5.65 -12.01 -0.27
N GLY A 177 4.64 -11.52 -0.99
CA GLY A 177 4.43 -11.86 -2.38
C GLY A 177 3.67 -13.15 -2.66
N THR A 178 3.15 -13.83 -1.63
CA THR A 178 2.36 -15.06 -1.77
C THR A 178 0.96 -14.95 -1.12
N LEU A 179 -0.07 -15.27 -1.89
CA LEU A 179 -1.44 -15.38 -1.41
C LEU A 179 -1.86 -16.84 -1.30
N GLU A 180 -2.59 -17.17 -0.24
CA GLU A 180 -3.10 -18.51 0.01
C GLU A 180 -4.62 -18.49 0.15
N ARG A 181 -5.29 -19.34 -0.64
CA ARG A 181 -6.73 -19.54 -0.52
C ARG A 181 -7.01 -20.48 0.64
N ILE A 182 -7.94 -20.06 1.48
CA ILE A 182 -8.40 -20.81 2.63
C ILE A 182 -9.53 -21.72 2.19
N THR A 183 -9.35 -23.02 2.35
CA THR A 183 -10.49 -23.94 2.24
C THR A 183 -11.28 -23.87 3.54
N PRO A 184 -12.61 -23.71 3.51
CA PRO A 184 -13.41 -23.78 4.73
C PRO A 184 -13.19 -25.15 5.38
N THR A 185 -12.70 -25.16 6.62
CA THR A 185 -12.67 -26.37 7.43
C THR A 185 -14.11 -26.74 7.72
N HIS A 186 -14.63 -27.73 6.99
CA HIS A 186 -15.92 -28.33 7.28
C HIS A 186 -15.81 -29.04 8.63
N THR A 187 -16.23 -28.38 9.71
CA THR A 187 -16.47 -29.06 10.98
C THR A 187 -17.65 -30.02 10.74
N PRO A 188 -17.51 -31.34 10.88
CA PRO A 188 -18.65 -32.23 10.80
C PRO A 188 -19.60 -31.90 11.96
N SER A 189 -20.87 -31.66 11.63
CA SER A 189 -21.94 -31.46 12.61
C SER A 189 -22.07 -32.75 13.46
N PRO A 190 -22.14 -32.66 14.80
CA PRO A 190 -22.42 -33.84 15.62
C PRO A 190 -23.84 -34.33 15.33
N ALA A 191 -23.93 -35.61 14.97
CA ALA A 191 -25.17 -36.34 14.73
C ALA A 191 -26.02 -36.54 15.99
#